data_AF-A0A1E4ADH3-F1
#
_entry.id   AF-A0A1E4ADH3-F1
#
_cell.length_a   1.000
_cell.length_b   1.000
_cell.length_c   1.000
_cell.angle_alpha   90.00
_cell.angle_beta   90.00
_cell.angle_gamma   90.00
#
_symmetry.space_group_name_H-M   'P 1'
#
loop_
_entity.id
_entity.type
_entity.pdbx_description
1 polymer ?
#
loop_
_entity_poly.entity_id
_entity_poly.type
_entity_poly.pdbx_seq_one_letter_code
_entity_poly.pdbx_strand_id
1 'polypeptide(L)'
;MIEEKNINELQKPAFLVGAVSGSFSIVPEDKEFKFEKLCPYCNGDLTYRCNGWEQDDNGLWMADSFDMECSTEPDMEDEDEWEEWMQQHSDMPYVNQLPVDEKVKRYINGKYRFDVK
;
A
#
# COMPACT_ATOMS: atom_id res chain seq x y z
N MET A 1 1.40 -14.73 52.45
CA MET A 1 0.44 -14.36 51.41
C MET A 1 1.28 -13.95 50.22
N ILE A 2 1.37 -14.82 49.21
CA ILE A 2 2.27 -14.68 48.06
C ILE A 2 1.41 -14.60 46.80
N GLU A 3 1.91 -13.80 45.86
CA GLU A 3 1.58 -13.67 44.44
C GLU A 3 0.43 -12.74 44.03
N GLU A 4 0.82 -11.48 43.82
CA GLU A 4 0.32 -10.65 42.73
C GLU A 4 0.74 -11.26 41.38
N LYS A 5 -0.21 -11.45 40.47
CA LYS A 5 0.07 -11.71 39.04
C LYS A 5 -0.52 -10.59 38.20
N ASN A 6 0.39 -9.77 37.67
CA ASN A 6 0.31 -9.12 36.35
C ASN A 6 -0.08 -10.21 35.31
N ILE A 7 -0.75 -10.00 34.17
CA ILE A 7 -0.39 -9.15 33.02
C ILE A 7 -1.54 -9.24 31.99
N ASN A 8 -1.84 -8.11 31.33
CA ASN A 8 -2.12 -8.01 29.89
C ASN A 8 -3.27 -8.86 29.27
N GLU A 9 -4.48 -8.33 29.25
CA GLU A 9 -5.46 -8.66 28.20
C GLU A 9 -5.77 -7.39 27.38
N LEU A 10 -4.96 -7.17 26.36
CA LEU A 10 -5.35 -6.43 25.16
C LEU A 10 -6.64 -7.06 24.63
N GLN A 11 -7.79 -6.47 24.98
CA GLN A 11 -9.06 -6.79 24.36
C GLN A 11 -8.98 -6.43 22.87
N LYS A 12 -8.69 -7.45 22.07
CA LYS A 12 -8.85 -7.45 20.62
C LYS A 12 -10.22 -6.87 20.28
N PRO A 13 -10.34 -5.87 19.39
CA PRO A 13 -11.65 -5.44 18.94
C PRO A 13 -12.32 -6.61 18.22
N ALA A 14 -13.49 -6.97 18.71
CA ALA A 14 -14.31 -8.05 18.21
C ALA A 14 -14.79 -7.73 16.79
N PHE A 15 -14.17 -8.35 15.79
CA PHE A 15 -14.69 -8.35 14.43
C PHE A 15 -15.92 -9.24 14.38
N LEU A 16 -17.10 -8.64 14.47
CA LEU A 16 -18.36 -9.29 14.14
C LEU A 16 -19.27 -8.39 13.29
N VAL A 17 -19.40 -8.86 12.04
CA VAL A 17 -20.63 -8.97 11.24
C VAL A 17 -21.07 -7.72 10.45
N GLY A 18 -20.63 -7.71 9.20
CA GLY A 18 -21.34 -7.14 8.04
C GLY A 18 -20.92 -7.92 6.80
N ALA A 19 -21.84 -8.65 6.17
CA ALA A 19 -21.52 -9.57 5.09
C ALA A 19 -21.08 -8.82 3.82
N VAL A 20 -19.84 -9.05 3.38
CA VAL A 20 -19.44 -8.88 1.98
C VAL A 20 -18.77 -10.18 1.53
N SER A 21 -19.37 -10.82 0.55
CA SER A 21 -18.88 -12.02 -0.11
C SER A 21 -17.58 -11.72 -0.86
N GLY A 22 -16.47 -11.94 -0.18
CA GLY A 22 -15.10 -11.87 -0.68
C GLY A 22 -14.18 -11.87 0.54
N SER A 23 -13.57 -13.02 0.85
CA SER A 23 -12.66 -13.12 2.00
C SER A 23 -11.42 -12.27 1.73
N PHE A 24 -11.38 -11.05 2.27
CA PHE A 24 -10.18 -10.22 2.24
C PHE A 24 -9.07 -10.87 3.06
N SER A 25 -7.82 -10.70 2.63
CA SER A 25 -6.65 -11.04 3.43
C SER A 25 -6.24 -9.85 4.28
N ILE A 26 -6.18 -10.03 5.60
CA ILE A 26 -5.67 -9.01 6.51
C ILE A 26 -4.14 -9.00 6.43
N VAL A 27 -3.55 -7.84 6.16
CA VAL A 27 -2.10 -7.63 6.09
C VAL A 27 -1.66 -6.55 7.08
N PRO A 28 -0.39 -6.56 7.51
CA PRO A 28 0.19 -5.43 8.26
C PRO A 28 0.08 -4.11 7.49
N GLU A 29 0.06 -2.99 8.21
CA GLU A 29 0.04 -1.64 7.62
C GLU A 29 1.25 -1.35 6.71
N ASP A 30 2.42 -1.90 7.04
CA ASP A 30 3.68 -1.72 6.32
C ASP A 30 3.85 -2.70 5.14
N LYS A 31 2.79 -3.40 4.75
CA LYS A 31 2.84 -4.39 3.68
C LYS A 31 3.21 -3.75 2.34
N GLU A 32 4.33 -4.20 1.78
CA GLU A 32 4.71 -3.92 0.39
C GLU A 32 4.02 -4.85 -0.62
N PHE A 33 3.60 -4.26 -1.74
CA PHE A 33 3.07 -4.93 -2.91
C PHE A 33 3.97 -4.69 -4.11
N LYS A 34 4.56 -5.76 -4.65
CA LYS A 34 5.48 -5.69 -5.78
C LYS A 34 4.79 -6.17 -7.06
N PHE A 35 4.91 -5.38 -8.12
CA PHE A 35 4.34 -5.68 -9.42
C PHE A 35 5.42 -5.63 -10.48
N GLU A 36 5.62 -6.76 -11.17
CA GLU A 36 6.63 -6.86 -12.23
C GLU A 36 6.19 -6.08 -13.47
N LYS A 37 7.13 -5.32 -14.05
CA LYS A 37 6.98 -4.60 -15.32
C LYS A 37 5.72 -3.73 -15.42
N LEU A 38 5.39 -3.05 -14.31
CA LEU A 38 4.17 -2.25 -14.22
C LEU A 38 4.40 -0.75 -14.52
N CYS A 39 5.65 -0.28 -14.47
CA CYS A 39 5.96 1.12 -14.73
C CYS A 39 5.56 1.51 -16.16
N PRO A 40 4.72 2.54 -16.36
CA PRO A 40 4.24 2.93 -17.68
C PRO A 40 5.31 3.59 -18.56
N TYR A 41 6.41 4.05 -17.96
CA TYR A 41 7.49 4.75 -18.66
C TYR A 41 8.61 3.80 -19.13
N CYS A 42 9.12 2.98 -18.21
CA CYS A 42 10.30 2.15 -18.46
C CYS A 42 10.03 0.64 -18.46
N ASN A 43 8.80 0.19 -18.13
CA ASN A 43 8.48 -1.22 -17.85
C ASN A 43 9.32 -1.84 -16.72
N GLY A 44 9.82 -1.02 -15.79
CA GLY A 44 10.40 -1.46 -14.53
C GLY A 44 9.34 -2.00 -13.56
N ASP A 45 9.81 -2.61 -12.49
CA ASP A 45 8.96 -3.13 -11.42
C ASP A 45 8.51 -1.97 -10.52
N LEU A 46 7.28 -2.02 -10.04
CA LEU A 46 6.75 -1.05 -9.09
C LEU A 46 6.50 -1.69 -7.74
N THR A 47 6.99 -1.04 -6.68
CA THR A 47 6.68 -1.39 -5.30
C THR A 47 5.73 -0.34 -4.74
N TYR A 48 4.59 -0.79 -4.23
CA TYR A 48 3.61 0.06 -3.57
C TYR A 48 3.57 -0.25 -2.08
N ARG A 49 3.61 0.79 -1.26
CA ARG A 49 3.38 0.72 0.18
C ARG A 49 2.26 1.67 0.55
N CYS A 50 1.29 1.18 1.33
CA CYS A 50 0.18 2.02 1.78
C CYS A 50 0.73 3.11 2.73
N ASN A 51 0.38 4.37 2.50
CA ASN A 51 0.77 5.50 3.35
C ASN A 51 -0.43 6.29 3.88
N GLY A 52 -1.66 5.91 3.51
CA GLY A 52 -2.90 6.46 4.02
C GLY A 52 -4.03 5.43 3.98
N TRP A 53 -4.91 5.47 4.98
CA TRP A 53 -5.98 4.49 5.16
C TRP A 53 -7.32 5.18 5.39
N GLU A 54 -8.37 4.56 4.86
CA GLU A 54 -9.76 4.90 5.15
C GLU A 54 -10.48 3.66 5.70
N GLN A 55 -11.49 3.88 6.54
CA GLN A 55 -12.27 2.80 7.13
C GLN A 55 -13.57 2.60 6.35
N ASP A 56 -13.85 1.35 5.94
CA ASP A 56 -15.12 1.01 5.29
C ASP A 56 -16.28 0.89 6.29
N ASP A 57 -17.50 0.75 5.78
CA ASP A 57 -18.73 0.65 6.60
C ASP A 57 -18.73 -0.57 7.56
N ASN A 58 -17.86 -1.56 7.35
CA ASN A 58 -17.71 -2.73 8.21
C ASN A 58 -16.60 -2.56 9.25
N GLY A 59 -15.98 -1.38 9.32
CA GLY A 59 -14.89 -1.08 10.23
C GLY A 59 -13.53 -1.61 9.76
N LEU A 60 -13.41 -2.08 8.51
CA LEU A 60 -12.16 -2.62 7.98
C LEU A 60 -11.35 -1.51 7.28
N TRP A 61 -10.05 -1.47 7.54
CA TRP A 61 -9.16 -0.49 6.92
C TRP A 61 -8.78 -0.88 5.50
N MET A 62 -8.99 0.04 4.57
CA MET A 62 -8.60 -0.06 3.16
C MET A 62 -7.60 1.04 2.82
N ALA A 63 -6.82 0.82 1.76
CA ALA A 63 -5.83 1.80 1.34
C ALA A 63 -6.51 3.00 0.69
N ASP A 64 -6.13 4.20 1.12
CA ASP A 64 -6.51 5.44 0.46
C ASP A 64 -5.39 5.98 -0.44
N SER A 65 -4.15 5.98 0.05
CA SER A 65 -2.99 6.47 -0.70
C SER A 65 -1.80 5.52 -0.58
N PHE A 66 -0.89 5.64 -1.55
CA PHE A 66 0.33 4.82 -1.61
C PHE A 66 1.57 5.67 -1.83
N ASP A 67 2.67 5.25 -1.24
CA ASP A 67 4.01 5.51 -1.77
C ASP A 67 4.27 4.50 -2.89
N MET A 68 4.86 4.95 -3.99
CA MET A 68 5.22 4.13 -5.13
C MET A 68 6.70 4.35 -5.46
N GLU A 69 7.44 3.25 -5.55
CA GLU A 69 8.85 3.22 -5.89
C GLU A 69 9.05 2.44 -7.19
N CYS A 70 9.87 2.97 -8.10
CA CYS A 70 10.23 2.31 -9.35
C CYS A 70 11.59 1.62 -9.21
N SER A 71 11.70 0.37 -9.65
CA SER A 71 12.96 -0.39 -9.54
C SER A 71 14.13 0.18 -10.37
N THR A 72 13.85 1.10 -11.29
CA THR A 72 14.84 1.75 -12.14
C THR A 72 15.15 3.18 -11.68
N GLU A 73 14.56 3.62 -10.56
CA GLU A 73 14.87 4.93 -9.97
C GLU A 73 16.36 4.94 -9.57
N PRO A 74 17.16 5.90 -10.08
CA PRO A 74 18.57 6.00 -9.73
C PRO A 74 18.75 6.61 -8.33
N ASP A 75 19.99 6.58 -7.83
CA ASP A 75 20.34 7.33 -6.62
C ASP A 75 20.20 8.83 -6.90
N MET A 76 19.53 9.57 -6.00
CA MET A 76 19.37 11.03 -6.14
C MET A 76 20.70 11.79 -6.05
N GLU A 77 21.76 11.17 -5.52
CA GLU A 77 23.11 11.75 -5.51
C GLU A 77 23.77 11.74 -6.90
N ASP A 78 23.26 10.95 -7.86
CA ASP A 78 23.68 10.99 -9.26
C ASP A 78 22.78 11.95 -10.06
N GLU A 79 23.10 13.26 -9.97
CA GLU A 79 22.28 14.33 -10.54
C GLU A 79 21.99 14.13 -12.04
N ASP A 80 22.97 13.65 -12.82
CA ASP A 80 22.84 13.45 -14.26
C ASP A 80 21.86 12.31 -14.57
N GLU A 81 22.02 11.14 -13.93
CA GLU A 81 21.11 10.01 -14.12
C GLU A 81 19.69 10.32 -13.59
N TRP A 82 19.61 11.04 -12.46
CA TRP A 82 18.34 11.48 -11.88
C TRP A 82 17.57 12.42 -12.80
N GLU A 83 18.22 13.42 -13.37
CA GLU A 83 17.58 14.36 -14.29
C GLU A 83 17.07 13.66 -15.56
N GLU A 84 17.86 12.75 -16.14
CA GLU A 84 17.45 11.96 -17.30
C GLU A 84 16.25 11.06 -16.98
N TRP A 85 16.25 10.42 -15.80
CA TRP A 85 15.15 9.58 -15.36
C TRP A 85 13.87 10.40 -15.14
N MET A 86 13.97 11.55 -14.47
CA MET A 86 12.84 12.42 -14.16
C MET A 86 12.18 13.01 -15.41
N GLN A 87 12.95 13.36 -16.44
CA GLN A 87 12.41 13.84 -17.71
C GLN A 87 11.47 12.82 -18.37
N GLN A 88 11.71 11.52 -18.14
CA GLN A 88 10.86 10.45 -18.66
C GLN A 88 9.73 10.09 -17.70
N HIS A 89 10.00 10.06 -16.38
CA HIS A 89 9.05 9.54 -15.38
C HIS A 89 8.09 10.58 -14.80
N SER A 90 8.31 11.85 -15.13
CA SER A 90 7.40 12.95 -14.80
C SER A 90 6.63 13.50 -16.01
N ASP A 91 6.74 12.86 -17.18
CA ASP A 91 5.99 13.30 -18.36
C ASP A 91 4.50 12.92 -18.24
N MET A 92 3.65 13.92 -18.01
CA MET A 92 2.20 13.80 -17.87
C MET A 92 1.77 12.68 -16.90
N PRO A 93 2.09 12.79 -15.59
CA PRO A 93 1.80 11.73 -14.61
C PRO A 93 0.31 11.40 -14.51
N TYR A 94 -0.58 12.38 -14.72
CA TYR A 94 -2.02 12.18 -14.73
C TYR A 94 -2.52 11.32 -15.92
N VAL A 95 -1.72 11.19 -16.98
CA VAL A 95 -2.04 10.39 -18.18
C VAL A 95 -1.43 8.99 -18.08
N ASN A 96 -0.22 8.88 -17.54
CA ASN A 96 0.55 7.64 -17.56
C ASN A 96 0.50 6.91 -16.20
N GLN A 97 0.96 7.57 -15.14
CA GLN A 97 1.11 6.96 -13.81
C GLN A 97 -0.23 6.82 -13.06
N LEU A 98 -1.04 7.88 -13.02
CA LEU A 98 -2.29 7.88 -12.26
C LEU A 98 -3.25 6.74 -12.67
N PRO A 99 -3.45 6.41 -13.96
CA PRO A 99 -4.29 5.27 -14.33
C PRO A 99 -3.74 3.90 -13.89
N VAL A 100 -2.43 3.78 -13.72
CA VAL A 100 -1.79 2.57 -13.16
C VAL A 100 -2.05 2.51 -11.66
N ASP A 101 -1.83 3.61 -10.94
CA ASP A 101 -2.05 3.70 -9.49
C ASP A 101 -3.51 3.39 -9.13
N GLU A 102 -4.47 3.92 -9.88
CA GLU A 102 -5.90 3.64 -9.68
C GLU A 102 -6.25 2.16 -9.87
N LYS A 103 -5.61 1.48 -10.84
CA LYS A 103 -5.78 0.04 -11.04
C LYS A 103 -5.18 -0.75 -9.89
N VAL A 104 -4.02 -0.34 -9.40
CA VAL A 104 -3.35 -0.96 -8.24
C VAL A 104 -4.18 -0.77 -6.98
N LYS A 105 -4.66 0.44 -6.68
CA LYS A 105 -5.55 0.73 -5.55
C LYS A 105 -6.80 -0.16 -5.58
N ARG A 106 -7.48 -0.24 -6.73
CA ARG A 106 -8.65 -1.12 -6.91
C ARG A 106 -8.32 -2.59 -6.69
N TYR A 107 -7.18 -3.05 -7.22
CA TYR A 107 -6.72 -4.43 -7.04
C TYR A 107 -6.46 -4.75 -5.56
N ILE A 108 -5.73 -3.88 -4.87
CA ILE A 108 -5.36 -4.05 -3.47
C ILE A 108 -6.62 -4.03 -2.60
N ASN A 109 -7.48 -3.02 -2.73
CA ASN A 109 -8.72 -2.91 -1.96
C ASN A 109 -9.75 -4.00 -2.30
N GLY A 110 -9.64 -4.62 -3.48
CA GLY A 110 -10.46 -5.79 -3.85
C GLY A 110 -10.03 -7.09 -3.15
N LYS A 111 -8.84 -7.14 -2.54
CA LYS A 111 -8.25 -8.39 -2.01
C LYS A 111 -7.75 -8.29 -0.57
N TYR A 112 -7.40 -7.09 -0.10
CA TYR A 112 -6.71 -6.88 1.16
C TYR A 112 -7.43 -5.88 2.05
N ARG A 113 -7.19 -6.03 3.35
CA ARG A 113 -7.50 -5.06 4.41
C ARG A 113 -6.29 -4.94 5.32
N PHE A 114 -6.16 -3.81 6.00
CA PHE A 114 -4.97 -3.49 6.79
C PHE A 114 -5.24 -3.59 8.29
N ASP A 115 -4.28 -4.13 9.03
CA ASP A 115 -4.20 -4.07 10.50
C ASP A 115 -3.44 -2.79 10.89
N VAL A 116 -4.15 -1.67 10.90
CA VAL A 116 -3.62 -0.34 11.28
C VAL A 116 -3.66 -0.19 12.80
N LYS A 117 -2.54 0.19 13.43
CA LYS A 117 -2.39 0.24 14.90
C LYS A 117 -2.12 1.62 15.47
#